data_AF-A0A7C5VFW6-F1
#
_entry.id   AF-A0A7C5VFW6-F1
#
_cell.length_a   1.000
_cell.length_b   1.000
_cell.length_c   1.000
_cell.angle_alpha   90.00
_cell.angle_beta   90.00
_cell.angle_gamma   90.00
#
_symmetry.space_group_name_H-M   'P 1'
#
loop_
_entity.id
_entity.type
_entity.pdbx_description
1 polymer ?
#
loop_
_entity_poly.entity_id
_entity_poly.type
_entity_poly.pdbx_seq_one_letter_code
_entity_poly.pdbx_strand_id
1 'polypeptide(L)'
;MLKGLPSHIPIPEDLYRPGVVAFLVTGVGLEPEIPGASFALVDTQDRRLSEGAIYVLDAAGEKHIRRAVRREGEWIFQLDDESDPSPLFLKDQVEIIGRVIAVAYGIALRGRGEA
;
A
#
# COMPACT_ATOMS: atom_id res chain seq x y z
N MET A 1 -5.58 -6.17 32.22
CA MET A 1 -6.47 -6.54 31.08
C MET A 1 -7.12 -5.25 30.58
N LEU A 2 -6.50 -4.57 29.62
CA LEU A 2 -6.99 -3.29 29.07
C LEU A 2 -7.92 -3.60 27.89
N LYS A 3 -9.21 -3.27 28.04
CA LYS A 3 -10.20 -3.29 26.97
C LYS A 3 -9.81 -2.23 25.94
N GLY A 4 -9.34 -2.65 24.76
CA GLY A 4 -9.08 -1.76 23.64
C GLY A 4 -10.39 -1.09 23.22
N LEU A 5 -10.53 0.20 23.53
CA LEU A 5 -11.62 0.99 22.98
C LEU A 5 -11.45 1.04 21.46
N PRO A 6 -12.51 0.79 20.67
CA PRO A 6 -12.43 0.96 19.23
C PRO A 6 -12.04 2.41 18.93
N SER A 7 -10.85 2.60 18.35
CA SER A 7 -10.42 3.90 17.85
C SER A 7 -11.07 4.13 16.48
N HIS A 8 -11.92 5.15 16.38
CA HIS A 8 -12.36 5.63 15.08
C HIS A 8 -11.22 6.44 14.45
N ILE A 9 -10.69 5.95 13.34
CA ILE A 9 -9.75 6.72 12.50
C ILE A 9 -10.59 7.37 11.41
N PRO A 10 -10.87 8.68 11.49
CA PRO A 10 -11.65 9.35 10.45
C PRO A 10 -10.83 9.33 9.16
N ILE A 11 -11.40 8.74 8.10
CA ILE A 11 -10.86 8.89 6.74
C ILE A 11 -11.26 10.30 6.29
N PRO A 12 -10.32 11.16 5.85
CA PRO A 12 -10.62 12.44 5.26
C PRO A 12 -11.72 12.34 4.19
N GLU A 13 -12.65 13.31 4.17
CA GLU A 13 -13.83 13.27 3.31
C GLU A 13 -13.48 13.19 1.82
N ASP A 14 -12.36 13.83 1.42
CA ASP A 14 -11.82 13.78 0.07
C ASP A 14 -11.33 12.38 -0.36
N LEU A 15 -11.00 11.53 0.61
CA LEU A 15 -10.62 10.13 0.40
C LEU A 15 -11.80 9.16 0.52
N TYR A 16 -12.91 9.58 1.14
CA TYR A 16 -14.14 8.78 1.25
C TYR A 16 -15.05 9.03 0.05
N ARG A 17 -14.65 8.49 -1.12
CA ARG A 17 -15.38 8.65 -2.38
C ARG A 17 -15.54 7.33 -3.15
N PRO A 18 -16.54 7.20 -4.04
CA PRO A 18 -16.69 6.03 -4.90
C PRO A 18 -15.39 5.72 -5.66
N GLY A 19 -15.03 4.44 -5.72
CA GLY A 19 -13.79 3.99 -6.35
C GLY A 19 -12.60 3.92 -5.41
N VAL A 20 -12.71 4.35 -4.14
CA VAL A 20 -11.68 4.13 -3.12
C VAL A 20 -11.94 2.83 -2.36
N VAL A 21 -10.93 1.95 -2.31
CA VAL A 21 -10.99 0.66 -1.62
C VAL A 21 -9.83 0.56 -0.63
N ALA A 22 -10.07 -0.07 0.53
CA ALA A 22 -9.04 -0.33 1.52
C ALA A 22 -8.50 -1.75 1.40
N PHE A 23 -7.17 -1.91 1.35
CA PHE A 23 -6.48 -3.19 1.38
C PHE A 23 -5.67 -3.32 2.67
N LEU A 24 -5.80 -4.43 3.37
CA LEU A 24 -4.94 -4.75 4.50
C LEU A 24 -3.53 -5.07 3.98
N VAL A 25 -2.53 -4.37 4.51
CA VAL A 25 -1.13 -4.55 4.13
C VAL A 25 -0.52 -5.69 4.92
N THR A 26 -0.01 -6.70 4.20
CA THR A 26 0.74 -7.82 4.77
C THR A 26 2.20 -7.74 4.33
N GLY A 27 3.14 -7.79 5.27
CA GLY A 27 4.58 -7.68 5.02
C GLY A 27 5.13 -6.28 5.28
N VAL A 28 6.43 -6.10 5.06
CA VAL A 28 7.21 -4.91 5.46
C VAL A 28 7.99 -4.26 4.31
N GLY A 29 7.85 -4.77 3.09
CA GLY A 29 8.72 -4.39 1.97
C GLY A 29 8.53 -2.97 1.42
N LEU A 30 7.57 -2.19 1.95
CA LEU A 30 7.36 -0.79 1.60
C LEU A 30 7.49 0.12 2.83
N GLU A 31 8.14 -0.36 3.90
CA GLU A 31 8.42 0.45 5.07
C GLU A 31 9.48 1.53 4.79
N PRO A 32 9.38 2.71 5.44
CA PRO A 32 8.38 3.10 6.42
C PRO A 32 7.08 3.70 5.82
N GLU A 33 7.00 3.86 4.49
CA GLU A 33 5.90 4.57 3.83
C GLU A 33 4.56 3.82 3.96
N ILE A 34 4.58 2.50 3.81
CA ILE A 34 3.43 1.62 4.02
C ILE A 34 3.80 0.53 5.04
N PRO A 35 3.53 0.76 6.34
CA PRO A 35 3.81 -0.21 7.38
C PRO A 35 2.98 -1.49 7.26
N GLY A 36 3.54 -2.61 7.71
CA GLY A 36 2.78 -3.84 7.87
C GLY A 36 1.59 -3.65 8.83
N ALA A 37 0.50 -4.39 8.59
CA ALA A 37 -0.76 -4.31 9.35
C ALA A 37 -1.48 -2.94 9.27
N SER A 38 -1.06 -2.05 8.38
CA SER A 38 -1.83 -0.85 8.01
C SER A 38 -2.89 -1.18 6.95
N PHE A 39 -3.74 -0.20 6.64
CA PHE A 39 -4.64 -0.22 5.50
C PHE A 39 -4.15 0.76 4.42
N ALA A 40 -3.89 0.27 3.22
CA ALA A 40 -3.67 1.11 2.05
C ALA A 40 -5.04 1.51 1.46
N LEU A 41 -5.29 2.81 1.35
CA LEU A 41 -6.43 3.35 0.62
C LEU A 41 -6.03 3.52 -0.85
N VAL A 42 -6.82 2.94 -1.74
CA VAL A 42 -6.50 2.77 -3.15
C VAL A 42 -7.57 3.39 -4.01
N ASP A 43 -7.20 4.32 -4.88
CA ASP A 43 -8.08 4.83 -5.94
C ASP A 43 -8.07 3.86 -7.12
N THR A 44 -9.14 3.09 -7.27
CA THR A 44 -9.30 2.10 -8.36
C THR A 44 -9.56 2.73 -9.73
N GLN A 45 -9.81 4.04 -9.77
CA GLN A 45 -9.99 4.81 -11.00
C GLN A 45 -8.66 5.42 -11.49
N ASP A 46 -7.66 5.57 -10.62
CA ASP A 46 -6.32 6.03 -11.00
C ASP A 46 -5.39 4.85 -11.30
N ARG A 47 -5.23 4.54 -12.59
CA ARG A 47 -4.31 3.51 -13.10
C ARG A 47 -3.14 4.10 -13.89
N ARG A 48 -2.99 5.42 -13.87
CA ARG A 48 -1.96 6.10 -14.66
C ARG A 48 -0.62 5.97 -13.97
N LEU A 49 0.33 5.33 -14.64
CA LEU A 49 1.68 5.14 -14.11
C LEU A 49 2.42 6.46 -13.89
N SER A 50 3.07 6.53 -12.73
CA SER A 50 3.90 7.63 -12.27
C SER A 50 5.09 7.06 -11.50
N GLU A 51 6.27 7.63 -11.74
CA GLU A 51 7.51 7.23 -11.08
C GLU A 51 7.38 7.42 -9.57
N GLY A 52 7.80 6.42 -8.80
CA GLY A 52 7.77 6.43 -7.34
C GLY A 52 6.39 6.23 -6.71
N ALA A 53 5.30 6.25 -7.49
CA ALA A 53 3.97 6.01 -6.96
C ALA A 53 3.76 4.53 -6.63
N ILE A 54 2.95 4.26 -5.61
CA ILE A 54 2.65 2.91 -5.13
C ILE A 54 1.29 2.48 -5.68
N TYR A 55 1.20 1.24 -6.14
CA TYR A 55 0.00 0.66 -6.74
C TYR A 55 -0.37 -0.65 -6.07
N VAL A 56 -1.65 -0.99 -6.15
CA VAL A 56 -2.11 -2.36 -5.96
C VAL A 56 -2.25 -3.02 -7.32
N LEU A 57 -1.69 -4.21 -7.42
CA LEU A 57 -1.56 -4.99 -8.63
C LEU A 57 -2.22 -6.35 -8.43
N ASP A 58 -2.81 -6.90 -9.49
CA ASP A 58 -3.15 -8.31 -9.60
C ASP A 58 -2.11 -9.00 -10.48
N ALA A 59 -1.42 -10.00 -9.94
CA ALA A 59 -0.54 -10.87 -10.70
C ALA A 59 -0.99 -12.32 -10.47
N ALA A 60 -1.50 -12.97 -11.52
CA ALA A 60 -1.99 -14.35 -11.47
C ALA A 60 -3.03 -14.63 -10.37
N GLY A 61 -3.86 -13.63 -10.02
CA GLY A 61 -4.89 -13.72 -8.97
C GLY A 61 -4.43 -13.21 -7.61
N GLU A 62 -3.12 -13.05 -7.39
CA GLU A 62 -2.54 -12.56 -6.15
C GLU A 62 -2.41 -11.04 -6.16
N LYS A 63 -2.71 -10.42 -5.00
CA LYS A 63 -2.71 -8.98 -4.84
C LYS A 63 -1.38 -8.51 -4.27
N HIS A 64 -0.70 -7.63 -4.97
CA HIS A 64 0.59 -7.09 -4.56
C HIS A 64 0.51 -5.58 -4.41
N ILE A 65 1.13 -5.05 -3.36
CA ILE A 65 1.39 -3.61 -3.22
C ILE A 65 2.86 -3.39 -3.58
N ARG A 66 3.12 -2.52 -4.56
CA ARG A 66 4.47 -2.30 -5.11
C ARG A 66 4.64 -0.86 -5.58
N ARG A 67 5.87 -0.35 -5.52
CA ARG A 67 6.26 0.94 -6.07
C ARG A 67 6.59 0.81 -7.55
N ALA A 68 6.02 1.67 -8.38
CA ALA A 68 6.36 1.76 -9.79
C ALA A 68 7.66 2.55 -9.97
N VAL A 69 8.63 1.96 -10.65
CA VAL A 69 9.87 2.63 -11.04
C VAL A 69 10.21 2.36 -12.51
N ARG A 70 11.00 3.24 -13.11
CA ARG A 70 11.54 3.04 -14.45
C ARG A 70 12.95 2.49 -14.39
N ARG A 71 13.15 1.29 -14.96
CA ARG A 71 14.47 0.74 -15.25
C ARG A 71 14.60 0.48 -16.73
N GLU A 72 15.67 1.00 -17.33
CA GLU A 72 15.98 0.79 -18.75
C GLU A 72 14.83 1.15 -19.72
N GLY A 73 14.00 2.13 -19.35
CA GLY A 73 12.84 2.57 -20.13
C GLY A 73 11.57 1.72 -19.95
N GLU A 74 11.64 0.64 -19.18
CA GLU A 74 10.49 -0.20 -18.82
C GLU A 74 9.95 0.18 -17.43
N TRP A 75 8.63 0.03 -17.26
CA TRP A 75 8.00 0.09 -15.95
C TRP A 75 8.15 -1.24 -15.23
N ILE A 76 8.71 -1.19 -14.04
CA ILE A 76 8.79 -2.30 -13.11
C ILE A 76 8.11 -1.93 -11.80
N PHE A 77 7.65 -2.95 -11.09
CA PHE A 77 7.03 -2.81 -9.78
C PHE A 77 7.83 -3.60 -8.76
N GLN A 78 8.35 -2.90 -7.75
CA GLN A 78 9.24 -3.48 -6.76
C GLN A 78 8.87 -3.07 -5.34
N LEU A 79 9.43 -3.78 -4.37
CA LEU A 79 9.53 -3.37 -2.98
C LEU A 79 10.69 -2.37 -2.82
N ASP A 80 10.71 -1.68 -1.68
CA ASP A 80 11.78 -0.75 -1.28
C ASP A 80 12.94 -1.47 -0.61
N ASP A 81 12.70 -2.65 -0.06
CA ASP A 81 13.75 -3.53 0.44
C ASP A 81 14.57 -4.09 -0.74
N GLU A 82 15.88 -3.87 -0.72
CA GLU A 82 16.83 -4.37 -1.73
C GLU A 82 16.82 -5.91 -1.84
N SER A 83 16.22 -6.60 -0.87
CA SER A 83 16.05 -8.04 -0.90
C SER A 83 14.91 -8.54 -1.81
N ASP A 84 14.16 -7.66 -2.50
CA ASP A 84 13.06 -8.08 -3.39
C ASP A 84 13.55 -9.06 -4.46
N PRO A 85 13.27 -10.36 -4.31
CA PRO A 85 13.81 -11.37 -5.21
C PRO A 85 13.00 -11.41 -6.52
N SER A 86 11.94 -10.61 -6.66
CA SER A 86 10.95 -10.78 -7.74
C SER A 86 10.25 -9.45 -8.09
N PRO A 87 10.95 -8.52 -8.78
CA PRO A 87 10.28 -7.38 -9.38
C PRO A 87 9.25 -7.89 -10.40
N LEU A 88 8.07 -7.27 -10.40
CA LEU A 88 7.02 -7.57 -11.35
C LEU A 88 7.17 -6.63 -12.55
N PHE A 89 7.24 -7.18 -13.76
CA PHE A 89 7.27 -6.37 -14.96
C PHE A 89 5.85 -6.17 -15.46
N LEU A 90 5.55 -4.98 -15.99
CA LEU A 90 4.22 -4.70 -16.55
C LEU A 90 3.86 -5.67 -17.70
N LYS A 91 4.86 -6.24 -18.38
CA LYS A 91 4.69 -7.21 -19.47
C LYS A 91 4.26 -8.61 -19.00
N ASP A 92 4.32 -8.91 -17.71
CA ASP A 92 4.08 -10.25 -17.14
C ASP A 92 2.60 -10.50 -16.79
N GLN A 93 1.66 -9.92 -17.56
CA GLN A 93 0.22 -10.00 -17.30
C GLN A 93 -0.20 -9.45 -15.91
N VAL A 94 0.44 -8.37 -15.48
CA VAL A 94 0.06 -7.66 -14.27
C VAL A 94 -1.08 -6.68 -14.56
N GLU A 95 -2.20 -6.78 -13.83
CA GLU A 95 -3.26 -5.78 -13.87
C GLU A 95 -3.05 -4.74 -12.77
N ILE A 96 -3.07 -3.46 -13.13
CA ILE A 96 -3.11 -2.37 -12.15
C ILE A 96 -4.54 -2.21 -11.66
N ILE A 97 -4.77 -2.49 -10.37
CA ILE A 97 -6.07 -2.31 -9.72
C ILE A 97 -6.32 -0.83 -9.46
N GLY A 98 -5.30 -0.12 -8.96
CA GLY A 98 -5.39 1.30 -8.66
C GLY A 98 -4.15 1.82 -7.93
N ARG A 99 -4.09 3.14 -7.77
CA ARG A 99 -3.00 3.84 -7.06
C ARG A 99 -3.29 3.96 -5.58
N VAL A 100 -2.29 3.71 -4.74
CA VAL A 100 -2.36 4.05 -3.31
C VAL A 100 -2.37 5.57 -3.16
N ILE A 101 -3.35 6.09 -2.44
CA ILE A 101 -3.54 7.53 -2.21
C ILE A 101 -3.34 7.93 -0.76
N ALA A 102 -3.47 6.98 0.17
CA ALA A 102 -3.23 7.20 1.59
C ALA A 102 -2.99 5.88 2.33
N VAL A 103 -2.42 5.98 3.53
CA VAL A 103 -2.23 4.85 4.44
C VAL A 103 -2.90 5.17 5.77
N ALA A 104 -3.80 4.30 6.21
CA ALA A 104 -4.40 4.36 7.53
C ALA A 104 -3.75 3.30 8.41
N TYR A 105 -3.02 3.71 9.44
CA TYR A 105 -2.41 2.81 10.41
C TYR A 105 -3.03 3.06 11.78
N GLY A 106 -3.44 1.97 12.44
CA GLY A 106 -4.00 2.03 13.79
C GLY A 106 -2.91 2.31 14.81
N ILE A 107 -2.75 3.57 15.20
CA ILE A 107 -2.08 3.86 16.48
C ILE A 107 -3.10 3.64 17.59
N ALA A 108 -3.07 2.47 18.21
CA ALA A 108 -3.52 2.29 19.59
C ALA A 108 -2.30 2.05 20.49
N LEU A 109 -1.72 3.17 20.95
CA LEU A 109 -0.94 3.40 22.18
C LEU A 109 0.43 2.69 22.35
N ARG A 110 1.52 3.40 22.02
CA ARG A 110 2.76 3.30 22.80
C ARG A 110 2.49 3.86 24.19
N GLY A 111 2.35 3.00 25.21
CA GLY A 111 2.56 3.42 26.58
C GLY A 111 4.04 3.75 26.78
N ARG A 112 4.37 5.02 27.03
CA ARG A 112 5.56 5.33 27.84
C ARG A 112 5.27 4.76 29.22
N GLY A 113 5.80 3.57 29.50
CA GLY A 113 6.06 3.15 30.86
C GLY A 113 7.39 3.77 31.26
N GLU A 114 7.33 4.84 32.04
CA GLU A 114 8.45 5.24 32.89
C GLU A 114 8.71 4.12 33.89
N ALA A 115 9.97 3.71 33.98
CA ALA A 115 10.66 3.35 35.22
C ALA A 115 12.14 3.66 35.03
#